data_AF-A0AAP3YJ76-F1
#
_entry.id   AF-A0AAP3YJ76-F1
#
_cell.length_a   1.000
_cell.length_b   1.000
_cell.length_c   1.000
_cell.angle_alpha   90.00
_cell.angle_beta   90.00
_cell.angle_gamma   90.00
#
_symmetry.space_group_name_H-M   'P 1'
#
loop_
_entity.id
_entity.type
_entity.pdbx_description
1 polymer ?
#
loop_
_entity_poly.entity_id
_entity_poly.type
_entity_poly.pdbx_seq_one_letter_code
_entity_poly.pdbx_strand_id
1 'polypeptide(L)'
;LKLMLIFFILNAIIMLFTWVITSRFNAHSTNNMRENLFSKLQKMTIKYFDTHQDGKILSLFNSDLDNIFNAMNNAVFEVISQTALFIGTIWMMFRIDVRLALVTVASTPFVVVLSWIIMRKARKYLDAQQDEISNLNGYINEQINGQKVIITNGLQEGSVEGFK
;
A
#
# COMPACT_ATOMS: atom_id res chain seq x y z
N LEU A 1 -30.35 -17.04 -20.85
CA LEU A 1 -29.32 -16.37 -21.69
C LEU A 1 -29.51 -14.85 -21.76
N LYS A 2 -30.61 -14.31 -22.30
CA LYS A 2 -30.84 -12.84 -22.43
C LYS A 2 -30.74 -12.09 -21.09
N LEU A 3 -31.32 -12.63 -20.02
CA LEU A 3 -31.28 -12.03 -18.67
C LEU A 3 -29.85 -11.97 -18.08
N MET A 4 -29.02 -12.98 -18.36
CA MET A 4 -27.63 -13.02 -17.93
C MET A 4 -26.76 -12.01 -18.70
N LEU A 5 -27.01 -11.86 -20.01
CA LEU A 5 -26.34 -10.84 -20.84
C LEU A 5 -26.66 -9.42 -20.36
N ILE A 6 -27.93 -9.14 -20.03
CA ILE A 6 -28.34 -7.84 -19.49
C ILE A 6 -27.63 -7.56 -18.17
N PHE A 7 -27.57 -8.54 -17.27
CA PHE A 7 -26.87 -8.39 -15.99
C PHE A 7 -25.37 -8.13 -16.16
N PHE A 8 -24.71 -8.84 -17.08
CA PHE A 8 -23.29 -8.65 -17.35
C PHE A 8 -23.00 -7.26 -17.92
N ILE A 9 -23.81 -6.80 -18.88
CA ILE A 9 -23.67 -5.45 -19.45
C ILE A 9 -23.92 -4.38 -18.37
N LEU A 10 -24.95 -4.55 -17.54
CA LEU A 10 -25.23 -3.64 -16.43
C LEU A 10 -24.06 -3.56 -15.45
N ASN A 11 -23.50 -4.71 -15.07
CA ASN A 11 -22.35 -4.77 -14.18
C ASN A 11 -21.12 -4.08 -14.78
N ALA A 12 -20.83 -4.33 -16.07
CA ALA A 12 -19.73 -3.67 -16.78
C ALA A 12 -19.91 -2.14 -16.80
N ILE A 13 -21.14 -1.66 -17.06
CA ILE A 13 -21.45 -0.22 -17.03
C ILE A 13 -21.23 0.35 -15.63
N ILE A 14 -21.76 -0.31 -14.59
CA ILE A 14 -21.58 0.13 -13.19
C ILE A 14 -20.08 0.20 -12.85
N MET A 15 -19.29 -0.80 -13.25
CA MET A 15 -17.85 -0.84 -12.98
C MET A 15 -17.12 0.32 -13.65
N LEU A 16 -17.46 0.66 -14.89
CA LEU A 16 -16.90 1.81 -15.59
C LEU A 16 -17.26 3.12 -14.87
N PHE A 17 -18.51 3.28 -14.43
CA PHE A 17 -18.93 4.46 -13.67
C PHE A 17 -18.16 4.60 -12.36
N THR A 18 -18.06 3.53 -11.57
CA THR A 18 -17.29 3.53 -10.31
C THR A 18 -15.83 3.89 -10.58
N TRP A 19 -15.21 3.31 -11.61
CA TRP A 19 -13.82 3.60 -11.96
C TRP A 19 -13.60 5.08 -12.30
N VAL A 20 -14.48 5.68 -13.10
CA VAL A 20 -14.39 7.11 -13.43
C VAL A 20 -14.58 8.00 -12.19
N ILE A 21 -15.56 7.68 -11.34
CA ILE A 21 -15.84 8.45 -10.11
C ILE A 21 -14.65 8.37 -9.15
N THR A 22 -14.15 7.17 -8.87
CA THR A 22 -13.01 6.97 -7.97
C THR A 22 -11.74 7.63 -8.51
N SER A 23 -11.48 7.56 -9.82
CA SER A 23 -10.34 8.24 -10.44
C SER A 23 -10.40 9.77 -10.29
N ARG A 24 -11.58 10.38 -10.50
CA ARG A 24 -11.76 11.82 -10.29
C ARG A 24 -11.66 12.22 -8.83
N PHE A 25 -12.25 11.44 -7.93
CA PHE A 25 -12.14 11.66 -6.49
C PHE A 25 -10.69 11.59 -6.05
N ASN A 26 -9.94 10.62 -6.59
CA ASN A 26 -8.53 10.46 -6.31
C ASN A 26 -7.73 11.69 -6.74
N ALA A 27 -7.84 12.08 -8.02
CA ALA A 27 -7.13 13.23 -8.56
C ALA A 27 -7.44 14.54 -7.80
N HIS A 28 -8.70 14.78 -7.45
CA HIS A 28 -9.10 15.98 -6.71
C HIS A 28 -8.50 16.00 -5.30
N SER A 29 -8.56 14.86 -4.60
CA SER A 29 -8.08 14.75 -3.24
C SER A 29 -6.54 14.87 -3.17
N THR A 30 -5.80 14.33 -4.16
CA THR A 30 -4.34 14.53 -4.28
C THR A 30 -4.00 16.00 -4.49
N ASN A 31 -4.72 16.68 -5.38
CA ASN A 31 -4.49 18.10 -5.65
C ASN A 31 -4.71 18.95 -4.40
N ASN A 32 -5.78 18.68 -3.65
CA ASN A 32 -6.07 19.37 -2.39
C ASN A 32 -4.95 19.13 -1.34
N MET A 33 -4.42 17.90 -1.23
CA MET A 33 -3.29 17.64 -0.32
C MET A 33 -2.04 18.42 -0.71
N ARG A 34 -1.71 18.47 -2.02
CA ARG A 34 -0.56 19.23 -2.53
C ARG A 34 -0.71 20.74 -2.29
N GLU A 35 -1.90 21.29 -2.52
CA GLU A 35 -2.20 22.71 -2.27
C GLU A 35 -2.09 23.08 -0.79
N ASN A 36 -2.61 22.22 0.10
CA ASN A 36 -2.49 22.40 1.54
C ASN A 36 -1.04 22.31 2.02
N LEU A 37 -0.25 21.37 1.48
CA LEU A 37 1.16 21.26 1.79
C LEU A 37 1.92 22.52 1.34
N PHE A 38 1.67 22.98 0.12
CA PHE A 38 2.30 24.19 -0.42
C PHE A 38 1.96 25.42 0.44
N SER A 39 0.68 25.58 0.79
CA SER A 39 0.19 26.65 1.66
C SER A 39 0.83 26.62 3.06
N LYS A 40 1.13 25.42 3.57
CA LYS A 40 1.84 25.26 4.85
C LYS A 40 3.31 25.63 4.72
N LEU A 41 3.98 25.18 3.67
CA LEU A 41 5.39 25.49 3.40
C LEU A 41 5.64 26.99 3.27
N GLN A 42 4.75 27.72 2.59
CA GLN A 42 4.85 29.19 2.47
C GLN A 42 4.80 29.93 3.82
N LYS A 43 4.21 29.33 4.86
CA LYS A 43 4.11 29.91 6.20
C LYS A 43 5.24 29.48 7.13
N MET A 44 6.19 28.66 6.66
CA MET A 44 7.30 28.18 7.47
C MET A 44 8.43 29.22 7.53
N THR A 45 9.14 29.25 8.66
CA THR A 45 10.27 30.16 8.88
C THR A 45 11.46 29.77 7.98
N ILE A 46 12.27 30.75 7.58
CA ILE A 46 13.51 30.55 6.80
C ILE A 46 14.42 29.47 7.41
N LYS A 47 14.54 29.42 8.74
CA LYS A 47 15.29 28.38 9.49
C LYS A 47 14.89 26.93 9.14
N TYR A 48 13.64 26.71 8.74
CA TYR A 48 13.18 25.38 8.33
C TYR A 48 13.82 24.96 7.00
N PHE A 49 13.96 25.90 6.07
CA PHE A 49 14.61 25.67 4.77
C PHE A 49 16.13 25.55 4.92
N ASP A 50 16.76 26.26 5.86
CA ASP A 50 18.20 26.10 6.13
C ASP A 50 18.58 24.74 6.74
N THR A 51 17.62 24.06 7.37
CA THR A 51 17.84 22.77 8.06
C THR A 51 17.40 21.56 7.26
N HIS A 52 16.72 21.75 6.12
CA HIS A 52 16.18 20.68 5.29
C HIS A 52 16.71 20.80 3.86
N GLN A 53 17.27 19.70 3.33
CA GLN A 53 17.74 19.66 1.95
C GLN A 53 16.57 19.87 0.97
N ASP A 54 16.80 20.65 -0.09
CA ASP A 54 15.82 20.91 -1.15
C ASP A 54 15.22 19.62 -1.74
N GLY A 55 16.04 18.57 -1.87
CA GLY A 55 15.62 17.25 -2.33
C GLY A 55 14.56 16.57 -1.44
N LYS A 56 14.60 16.81 -0.13
CA LYS A 56 13.59 16.28 0.82
C LYS A 56 12.25 16.99 0.68
N ILE A 57 12.25 18.28 0.34
CA ILE A 57 11.03 19.03 0.09
C ILE A 57 10.42 18.57 -1.25
N LEU A 58 11.24 18.34 -2.27
CA LEU A 58 10.81 17.81 -3.56
C LEU A 58 10.30 16.36 -3.48
N SER A 59 10.91 15.49 -2.66
CA SER A 59 10.41 14.12 -2.44
C SER A 59 9.07 14.12 -1.72
N LEU A 60 8.88 15.04 -0.77
CA LEU A 60 7.62 15.20 -0.06
C LEU A 60 6.47 15.54 -1.02
N PHE A 61 6.74 16.41 -1.99
CA PHE A 61 5.73 16.87 -2.95
C PHE A 61 5.37 15.83 -4.01
N ASN A 62 6.35 15.02 -4.43
CA ASN A 62 6.19 14.11 -5.57
C ASN A 62 5.96 12.66 -5.15
N SER A 63 6.67 12.13 -4.16
CA SER A 63 6.64 10.70 -3.83
C SER A 63 5.89 10.41 -2.54
N ASP A 64 6.17 11.14 -1.47
CA ASP A 64 5.59 10.82 -0.17
C ASP A 64 4.10 11.16 -0.12
N LEU A 65 3.71 12.33 -0.64
CA LEU A 65 2.30 12.69 -0.76
C LEU A 65 1.52 11.71 -1.62
N ASP A 66 2.08 11.27 -2.75
CA ASP A 66 1.41 10.33 -3.65
C ASP A 66 1.28 8.94 -3.00
N ASN A 67 2.30 8.50 -2.27
CA ASN A 67 2.26 7.23 -1.53
C ASN A 67 1.21 7.27 -0.41
N ILE A 68 1.19 8.33 0.40
CA ILE A 68 0.18 8.52 1.46
C ILE A 68 -1.21 8.60 0.83
N PHE A 69 -1.34 9.35 -0.26
CA PHE A 69 -2.59 9.52 -0.97
C PHE A 69 -3.16 8.19 -1.45
N ASN A 70 -2.35 7.43 -2.18
CA ASN A 70 -2.74 6.14 -2.75
C ASN A 70 -3.05 5.13 -1.65
N ALA A 71 -2.20 5.04 -0.62
CA ALA A 71 -2.42 4.13 0.50
C ALA A 71 -3.72 4.45 1.23
N MET A 72 -3.96 5.72 1.56
CA MET A 72 -5.11 6.12 2.38
C MET A 72 -6.42 6.04 1.59
N ASN A 73 -6.46 6.54 0.36
CA ASN A 73 -7.70 6.50 -0.42
C ASN A 73 -8.06 5.08 -0.83
N ASN A 74 -7.12 4.32 -1.40
CA ASN A 74 -7.43 2.94 -1.83
C ASN A 74 -7.81 2.07 -0.63
N ALA A 75 -7.08 2.14 0.49
CA ALA A 75 -7.40 1.34 1.66
C ALA A 75 -8.77 1.71 2.26
N VAL A 76 -9.11 3.00 2.34
CA VAL A 76 -10.42 3.43 2.87
C VAL A 76 -11.56 2.96 1.97
N PHE A 77 -11.45 3.16 0.65
CA PHE A 77 -12.46 2.68 -0.29
C PHE A 77 -12.61 1.17 -0.27
N GLU A 78 -11.50 0.45 -0.15
CA GLU A 78 -11.50 -1.01 -0.08
C GLU A 78 -12.16 -1.50 1.22
N VAL A 79 -11.81 -0.95 2.37
CA VAL A 79 -12.44 -1.32 3.65
C VAL A 79 -13.95 -1.09 3.62
N ILE A 80 -14.40 0.06 3.10
CA ILE A 80 -15.84 0.36 2.97
C ILE A 80 -16.52 -0.65 2.03
N SER A 81 -15.93 -0.90 0.86
CA SER A 81 -16.50 -1.79 -0.15
C SER A 81 -16.56 -3.24 0.32
N GLN A 82 -15.48 -3.73 0.95
CA GLN A 82 -15.42 -5.09 1.50
C GLN A 82 -16.38 -5.26 2.67
N THR A 83 -16.54 -4.23 3.52
CA THR A 83 -17.52 -4.26 4.61
C THR A 83 -18.95 -4.30 4.06
N ALA A 84 -19.26 -3.47 3.06
CA ALA A 84 -20.57 -3.46 2.42
C ALA A 84 -20.88 -4.80 1.72
N LEU A 85 -19.90 -5.38 1.03
CA LEU A 85 -20.01 -6.69 0.40
C LEU A 85 -20.24 -7.77 1.46
N PHE A 86 -19.45 -7.79 2.53
CA PHE A 86 -19.58 -8.74 3.62
C PHE A 86 -20.98 -8.70 4.26
N ILE A 87 -21.47 -7.50 4.60
CA ILE A 87 -22.82 -7.31 5.14
C ILE A 87 -23.88 -7.76 4.13
N GLY A 88 -23.74 -7.38 2.85
CA GLY A 88 -24.66 -7.75 1.78
C GLY A 88 -24.73 -9.25 1.55
N THR A 89 -23.59 -9.93 1.58
CA THR A 89 -23.49 -11.39 1.46
C THR A 89 -24.16 -12.07 2.64
N ILE A 90 -23.86 -11.66 3.88
CA ILE A 90 -24.50 -12.21 5.07
C ILE A 90 -26.02 -12.03 5.00
N TRP A 91 -26.47 -10.82 4.66
CA TRP A 91 -27.90 -10.52 4.53
C TRP A 91 -28.59 -11.40 3.48
N MET A 92 -27.96 -11.61 2.31
CA MET A 92 -28.47 -12.52 1.29
C MET A 92 -28.46 -13.98 1.74
N MET A 93 -27.44 -14.43 2.47
CA MET A 93 -27.39 -15.81 2.98
C MET A 93 -28.53 -16.09 3.94
N PHE A 94 -28.80 -15.20 4.90
CA PHE A 94 -29.93 -15.33 5.83
C PHE A 94 -31.29 -15.26 5.14
N ARG A 95 -31.39 -14.54 4.01
CA ARG A 95 -32.61 -14.47 3.19
C ARG A 95 -32.92 -15.77 2.43
N ILE A 96 -31.90 -16.47 1.95
CA ILE A 96 -32.07 -17.70 1.16
C ILE A 96 -32.27 -18.90 2.09
N ASP A 97 -31.32 -19.18 2.98
CA ASP A 97 -31.38 -20.32 3.90
C ASP A 97 -30.61 -20.01 5.20
N VAL A 98 -31.37 -19.90 6.29
CA VAL A 98 -30.84 -19.59 7.62
C VAL A 98 -29.94 -20.70 8.17
N ARG A 99 -30.21 -21.98 7.85
CA ARG A 99 -29.42 -23.11 8.36
C ARG A 99 -28.05 -23.13 7.72
N LEU A 100 -27.97 -22.97 6.39
CA LEU A 100 -26.70 -22.90 5.67
C LEU A 100 -25.89 -21.65 6.04
N ALA A 101 -26.56 -20.51 6.26
CA ALA A 101 -25.92 -19.30 6.75
C ALA A 101 -25.24 -19.52 8.11
N LEU A 102 -25.94 -20.11 9.08
CA LEU A 102 -25.40 -20.38 10.42
C LEU A 102 -24.19 -21.31 10.39
N VAL A 103 -24.23 -22.38 9.58
CA VAL A 103 -23.09 -23.30 9.45
C VAL A 103 -21.86 -22.59 8.87
N THR A 104 -22.05 -21.72 7.89
CA THR A 104 -20.95 -20.97 7.24
C THR A 104 -20.37 -19.89 8.15
N VAL A 105 -21.24 -19.17 8.87
CA VAL A 105 -20.80 -18.17 9.85
C VAL A 105 -20.09 -18.85 11.02
N ALA A 106 -20.52 -20.05 11.44
CA ALA A 106 -19.86 -20.82 12.49
C ALA A 106 -18.48 -21.38 12.06
N SER A 107 -18.26 -21.68 10.78
CA SER A 107 -16.95 -22.13 10.28
C SER A 107 -15.96 -20.99 10.02
N THR A 108 -16.46 -19.76 9.81
CA THR A 108 -15.62 -18.57 9.55
C THR A 108 -14.58 -18.29 10.66
N PRO A 109 -14.93 -18.31 11.97
CA PRO A 109 -13.96 -18.13 13.06
C PRO A 109 -12.78 -19.08 13.00
N PHE A 110 -12.99 -20.34 12.59
CA PHE A 110 -11.91 -21.33 12.48
C PHE A 110 -10.83 -20.88 11.48
N VAL A 111 -11.25 -20.39 10.31
CA VAL A 111 -10.35 -19.87 9.27
C VAL A 111 -9.65 -18.60 9.75
N VAL A 112 -10.36 -17.72 10.45
CA VAL A 112 -9.80 -16.47 11.00
C VAL A 112 -8.72 -16.77 12.03
N VAL A 113 -8.96 -17.70 12.96
CA VAL A 113 -7.98 -18.11 13.98
C VAL A 113 -6.75 -18.75 13.34
N LEU A 114 -6.95 -19.66 12.38
CA LEU A 114 -5.84 -20.30 11.66
C LEU A 114 -4.99 -19.25 10.91
N SER A 115 -5.65 -18.33 10.20
CA SER A 115 -5.00 -17.22 9.50
C SER A 115 -4.22 -16.33 10.47
N TRP A 116 -4.78 -16.04 11.65
CA TRP A 116 -4.12 -15.23 12.67
C TRP A 116 -2.83 -15.88 13.20
N ILE A 117 -2.87 -17.19 13.47
CA ILE A 117 -1.68 -17.96 13.91
C ILE A 117 -0.60 -17.94 12.82
N ILE A 118 -0.99 -18.19 11.57
CA ILE A 118 -0.08 -18.16 10.42
C ILE A 118 0.54 -16.77 10.27
N MET A 119 -0.28 -15.70 10.29
CA MET A 119 0.20 -14.32 10.19
C MET A 119 1.19 -13.98 11.31
N ARG A 120 0.92 -14.41 12.56
CA ARG A 120 1.83 -14.16 13.68
C ARG A 120 3.19 -14.84 13.48
N LYS A 121 3.19 -16.06 12.95
CA LYS A 121 4.43 -16.78 12.63
C LYS A 121 5.15 -16.16 11.42
N ALA A 122 4.40 -15.77 10.39
CA ALA A 122 4.93 -15.14 9.17
C ALA A 122 5.63 -13.81 9.48
N ARG A 123 5.06 -12.97 10.36
CA ARG A 123 5.69 -11.69 10.78
C ARG A 123 7.14 -11.87 11.21
N LYS A 124 7.44 -12.85 12.05
CA LYS A 124 8.82 -13.10 12.50
C LYS A 124 9.80 -13.35 11.34
N TYR A 125 9.38 -14.10 10.32
CA TYR A 125 10.23 -14.38 9.15
C TYR A 125 10.29 -13.20 8.18
N LEU A 126 9.22 -12.40 8.10
CA LEU A 126 9.20 -11.19 7.30
C LEU A 126 10.09 -10.11 7.91
N ASP A 127 10.08 -9.96 9.24
CA ASP A 127 10.95 -9.04 9.96
C ASP A 127 12.42 -9.43 9.75
N ALA A 128 12.76 -10.72 9.91
CA ALA A 128 14.12 -11.21 9.66
C ALA A 128 14.57 -11.00 8.21
N GLN A 129 13.69 -11.25 7.23
CA GLN A 129 13.98 -10.96 5.81
C GLN A 129 14.18 -9.46 5.57
N GLN A 130 13.39 -8.61 6.22
CA GLN A 130 13.49 -7.17 6.08
C GLN A 130 14.80 -6.64 6.66
N ASP A 131 15.27 -7.21 7.77
CA ASP A 131 16.58 -6.90 8.38
C ASP A 131 17.73 -7.31 7.45
N GLU A 132 17.66 -8.49 6.84
CA GLU A 132 18.68 -8.97 5.88
C GLU A 132 18.72 -8.10 4.62
N ILE A 133 17.56 -7.73 4.07
CA ILE A 133 17.44 -6.79 2.94
C ILE A 133 18.01 -5.41 3.33
N SER A 134 17.78 -4.95 4.57
CA SER A 134 18.31 -3.67 5.04
C SER A 134 19.83 -3.71 5.15
N ASN A 135 20.41 -4.78 5.70
CA ASN A 135 21.86 -4.98 5.79
C ASN A 135 22.50 -5.04 4.39
N LEU A 136 21.91 -5.80 3.47
CA LEU A 136 22.40 -5.89 2.09
C LEU A 136 22.37 -4.53 1.39
N ASN A 137 21.28 -3.77 1.52
CA ASN A 137 21.19 -2.42 0.97
C ASN A 137 22.20 -1.46 1.61
N GLY A 138 22.45 -1.59 2.92
CA GLY A 138 23.49 -0.84 3.63
C GLY A 138 24.88 -1.12 3.07
N TYR A 139 25.21 -2.41 2.90
CA TYR A 139 26.47 -2.85 2.30
C TYR A 139 26.64 -2.30 0.88
N ILE A 140 25.63 -2.43 0.01
CA ILE A 140 25.65 -1.87 -1.35
C ILE A 140 25.92 -0.36 -1.30
N ASN A 141 25.24 0.38 -0.43
CA ASN A 141 25.38 1.83 -0.33
C ASN A 141 26.79 2.23 0.15
N GLU A 142 27.38 1.50 1.09
CA GLU A 142 28.76 1.73 1.54
C GLU A 142 29.77 1.44 0.41
N GLN A 143 29.58 0.35 -0.33
CA GLN A 143 30.46 0.00 -1.46
C GLN A 143 30.36 1.04 -2.60
N ILE A 144 29.16 1.55 -2.90
CA ILE A 144 28.96 2.59 -3.92
C ILE A 144 29.59 3.93 -3.47
N ASN A 145 29.35 4.37 -2.24
CA ASN A 145 29.94 5.60 -1.73
C ASN A 145 31.47 5.49 -1.59
N GLY A 146 31.97 4.31 -1.22
CA GLY A 146 33.38 3.96 -1.10
C GLY A 146 34.05 3.55 -2.41
N GLN A 147 33.34 3.57 -3.54
CA GLN A 147 33.79 3.01 -4.82
C GLN A 147 35.19 3.48 -5.23
N LYS A 148 35.48 4.77 -5.03
CA LYS A 148 36.79 5.34 -5.36
C LYS A 148 37.92 4.71 -4.53
N VAL A 149 37.69 4.51 -3.23
CA VAL A 149 38.66 3.91 -2.30
C VAL A 149 38.86 2.42 -2.61
N ILE A 150 37.79 1.71 -2.96
CA ILE A 150 37.84 0.29 -3.33
C ILE A 150 38.67 0.09 -4.60
N ILE A 151 38.47 0.96 -5.61
CA ILE A 151 39.21 0.88 -6.88
C ILE A 151 40.68 1.23 -6.69
N THR A 152 41.00 2.29 -5.94
CA THR A 152 42.40 2.72 -5.75
C THR A 152 43.22 1.75 -4.91
N ASN A 153 42.57 0.99 -4.01
CA ASN A 153 43.24 0.00 -3.15
C ASN A 153 43.16 -1.44 -3.71
N GLY A 154 42.51 -1.66 -4.86
CA GLY A 154 42.38 -2.99 -5.47
C GLY A 154 41.51 -3.98 -4.69
N LEU A 155 40.55 -3.49 -3.90
CA LEU A 155 39.71 -4.31 -3.02
C LEU A 155 38.42 -4.84 -3.70
N GLN A 156 38.39 -4.90 -5.04
CA GLN A 156 37.17 -5.26 -5.77
C GLN A 156 36.71 -6.70 -5.49
N GLU A 157 37.64 -7.65 -5.37
CA GLU A 157 37.30 -9.05 -5.12
C GLU A 157 36.64 -9.26 -3.76
N GLY A 158 37.16 -8.64 -2.69
CA GLY A 158 36.57 -8.70 -1.35
C GLY A 158 35.19 -8.02 -1.26
N SER A 159 34.98 -6.96 -2.05
CA SER A 159 33.68 -6.30 -2.19
C SER A 159 32.63 -7.24 -2.82
N VAL A 160 33.02 -8.01 -3.83
CA VAL A 160 32.16 -8.98 -4.51
C VAL A 160 31.91 -10.22 -3.66
N GLU A 161 32.89 -10.67 -2.86
CA GLU A 161 32.69 -11.76 -1.89
C GLU A 161 31.69 -11.40 -0.80
N GLY A 162 31.75 -10.18 -0.23
CA GLY A 162 30.79 -9.73 0.79
C GLY A 162 29.36 -9.50 0.28
N PHE A 163 29.14 -9.58 -1.03
CA PHE A 163 27.81 -9.52 -1.65
C PHE A 163 27.15 -10.90 -1.83
N LYS A 164 27.93 -11.99 -1.79
CA LYS A 164 27.42 -13.37 -1.90
C LYS A 164 26.89 -13.89 -0.58
#